data_AF-A0A1H9SP26-F1
#
_entry.id   AF-A0A1H9SP26-F1
#
_cell.length_a   1.000
_cell.length_b   1.000
_cell.length_c   1.000
_cell.angle_alpha   90.00
_cell.angle_beta   90.00
_cell.angle_gamma   90.00
#
_symmetry.space_group_name_H-M   'P 1'
#
loop_
_entity.id
_entity.type
_entity.pdbx_description
1 polymer ?
#
loop_
_entity_poly.entity_id
_entity_poly.type
_entity_poly.pdbx_seq_one_letter_code
_entity_poly.pdbx_strand_id
1 'polypeptide(L)'
;MSDVARAFPAALASLVFAASVWAQEVRQEWIPAEIDLPDDMTVVIDRAVGSTVRVMKFTTGQQLGPLFTEWREKLETAGYDVERPRETTDRPEIVFSGRGIENAKIVAEPSADTGTEAVQLDATLGR
;
A
#
# COMPACT_ATOMS: atom_id res chain seq x y z
N MET A 1 5.25 44.51 -54.24
CA MET A 1 5.41 43.08 -54.56
C MET A 1 6.73 42.62 -53.98
N SER A 2 6.77 41.44 -53.38
CA SER A 2 7.76 40.91 -52.40
C SER A 2 7.53 41.47 -50.98
N ASP A 3 7.43 40.70 -49.90
CA ASP A 3 7.56 39.26 -49.68
C ASP A 3 6.82 38.86 -48.39
N VAL A 4 6.37 37.61 -48.30
CA VAL A 4 5.63 37.03 -47.17
C VAL A 4 6.63 36.45 -46.16
N ALA A 5 6.49 36.76 -44.87
CA ALA A 5 7.00 35.87 -43.81
C ALA A 5 6.18 36.03 -42.52
N ARG A 6 5.38 35.00 -42.26
CA ARG A 6 4.68 34.68 -41.01
C ARG A 6 5.63 34.78 -39.81
N ALA A 7 5.16 35.38 -38.72
CA ALA A 7 5.68 35.12 -37.38
C ALA A 7 4.61 34.37 -36.57
N PHE A 8 4.85 33.10 -36.30
CA PHE A 8 4.11 32.21 -35.40
C PHE A 8 5.17 31.29 -34.75
N PRO A 9 4.93 30.70 -33.57
CA PRO A 9 4.74 31.28 -32.24
C PRO A 9 5.82 30.74 -31.26
N ALA A 10 6.38 31.54 -30.35
CA ALA A 10 7.41 31.03 -29.42
C ALA A 10 6.80 30.57 -28.08
N ALA A 11 6.37 29.30 -28.09
CA ALA A 11 6.42 28.31 -27.01
C ALA A 11 6.23 28.78 -25.56
N LEU A 12 5.03 28.53 -25.02
CA LEU A 12 4.83 28.34 -23.58
C LEU A 12 5.67 27.12 -23.14
N ALA A 13 6.74 27.36 -22.38
CA ALA A 13 7.50 26.29 -21.76
C ALA A 13 6.66 25.66 -20.64
N SER A 14 5.97 24.56 -20.96
CA SER A 14 5.35 23.69 -19.95
C SER A 14 6.45 23.09 -19.09
N LEU A 15 6.60 23.62 -17.88
CA LEU A 15 7.44 23.05 -16.84
C LEU A 15 6.82 21.72 -16.40
N VAL A 16 7.24 20.61 -17.01
CA VAL A 16 6.90 19.26 -16.51
C VAL A 16 7.73 19.03 -15.27
N PHE A 17 7.12 19.25 -14.10
CA PHE A 17 7.71 18.84 -12.83
C PHE A 17 7.55 17.31 -12.74
N ALA A 18 8.53 16.57 -13.27
CA ALA A 18 8.65 15.15 -12.99
C ALA A 18 9.10 15.02 -11.54
N ALA A 19 8.12 14.93 -10.61
CA ALA A 19 8.40 14.52 -9.25
C ALA A 19 8.84 13.05 -9.31
N SER A 20 10.15 12.83 -9.37
CA SER A 20 10.74 11.53 -9.06
C SER A 20 10.43 11.25 -7.59
N VAL A 21 9.34 10.54 -7.34
CA VAL A 21 9.04 9.98 -6.01
C VAL A 21 10.18 9.03 -5.70
N TRP A 22 10.98 9.42 -4.73
CA TRP A 22 12.14 8.71 -4.27
C TRP A 22 11.70 7.33 -3.79
N ALA A 23 12.32 6.28 -4.34
CA ALA A 23 12.35 4.95 -3.75
C ALA A 23 13.16 5.00 -2.43
N GLN A 24 12.68 5.76 -1.45
CA GLN A 24 13.12 5.56 -0.08
C GLN A 24 12.39 4.32 0.43
N GLU A 25 13.15 3.35 0.94
CA GLU A 25 12.71 2.35 1.90
C GLU A 25 12.16 3.05 3.16
N VAL A 26 11.07 3.82 3.04
CA VAL A 26 10.31 4.26 4.19
C VAL A 26 9.52 3.03 4.62
N ARG A 27 10.21 2.15 5.37
CA ARG A 27 9.52 1.16 6.19
C ARG A 27 8.55 1.96 7.04
N GLN A 28 7.27 1.81 6.73
CA GLN A 28 6.19 2.44 7.45
C GLN A 28 6.31 1.98 8.90
N GLU A 29 6.74 2.86 9.81
CA GLU A 29 7.09 2.50 11.20
C GLU A 29 5.93 1.82 11.95
N TRP A 30 4.70 2.04 11.48
CA TRP A 30 3.49 1.47 12.04
C TRP A 30 3.18 0.05 11.54
N ILE A 31 3.76 -0.38 10.42
CA ILE A 31 3.60 -1.73 9.89
C ILE A 31 4.59 -2.63 10.65
N PRO A 32 4.12 -3.74 11.25
CA PRO A 32 5.01 -4.70 11.90
C PRO A 32 6.12 -5.16 10.97
N ALA A 33 7.34 -5.33 11.50
CA ALA A 33 8.48 -5.81 10.72
C ALA A 33 8.27 -7.26 10.22
N GLU A 34 7.32 -7.97 10.84
CA GLU A 34 6.89 -9.31 10.48
C GLU A 34 6.04 -9.36 9.20
N ILE A 35 5.53 -8.21 8.74
CA ILE A 35 4.86 -8.05 7.44
C ILE A 35 5.91 -7.69 6.40
N ASP A 36 6.50 -8.71 5.79
CA ASP A 36 7.42 -8.55 4.66
C ASP A 36 6.62 -8.10 3.43
N LEU A 37 6.68 -6.81 3.13
CA LEU A 37 5.99 -6.21 2.00
C LEU A 37 6.63 -6.68 0.67
N PRO A 38 5.84 -7.01 -0.37
CA PRO A 38 6.37 -7.48 -1.65
C PRO A 38 7.31 -6.47 -2.31
N ASP A 39 8.47 -6.91 -2.81
CA ASP A 39 9.45 -6.05 -3.51
C ASP A 39 8.88 -5.41 -4.79
N ASP A 40 7.89 -6.06 -5.41
CA ASP A 40 7.20 -5.61 -6.62
C ASP A 40 5.95 -4.77 -6.31
N MET A 41 5.72 -4.39 -5.04
CA MET A 41 4.52 -3.65 -4.68
C MET A 41 4.49 -2.25 -5.30
N THR A 42 3.31 -1.82 -5.72
CA THR A 42 3.01 -0.43 -6.09
C THR A 42 2.00 0.14 -5.12
N VAL A 43 2.40 1.12 -4.31
CA VAL A 43 1.50 1.79 -3.36
C VAL A 43 0.51 2.67 -4.12
N VAL A 44 -0.78 2.43 -3.89
CA VAL A 44 -1.92 3.15 -4.49
C VAL A 44 -2.48 4.18 -3.51
N ILE A 45 -2.51 3.84 -2.22
CA ILE A 45 -2.96 4.73 -1.14
C ILE A 45 -1.93 4.64 -0.01
N ASP A 46 -1.53 5.79 0.51
CA ASP A 46 -0.84 5.91 1.80
C ASP A 46 -1.41 7.13 2.51
N ARG A 47 -2.07 6.90 3.65
CA ARG A 47 -2.83 7.94 4.34
C ARG A 47 -2.75 7.77 5.85
N ALA A 48 -2.53 8.90 6.52
CA ALA A 48 -2.79 9.09 7.94
C ALA A 48 -4.12 9.83 8.15
N VAL A 49 -4.91 9.40 9.14
CA VAL A 49 -6.09 10.13 9.62
C VAL A 49 -5.94 10.44 11.10
N GLY A 50 -5.79 11.73 11.42
CA GLY A 50 -5.41 12.14 12.76
C GLY A 50 -4.04 11.58 13.16
N SER A 51 -3.82 11.41 14.47
CA SER A 51 -2.54 10.90 14.98
C SER A 51 -2.43 9.37 14.95
N THR A 52 -3.55 8.65 15.01
CA THR A 52 -3.56 7.20 15.30
C THR A 52 -3.98 6.32 14.13
N VAL A 53 -4.76 6.80 13.17
CA VAL A 53 -5.25 5.93 12.08
C VAL A 53 -4.29 5.97 10.90
N ARG A 54 -3.98 4.79 10.36
CA ARG A 54 -3.14 4.58 9.18
C ARG A 54 -3.87 3.68 8.18
N VAL A 55 -3.76 4.01 6.91
CA VAL A 55 -4.35 3.28 5.80
C VAL A 55 -3.32 3.21 4.69
N MET A 56 -3.00 2.01 4.24
CA MET A 56 -2.18 1.78 3.06
C MET A 56 -2.87 0.79 2.14
N LYS A 57 -2.82 1.05 0.84
CA LYS A 57 -3.23 0.11 -0.19
C LYS A 57 -2.14 -0.01 -1.23
N PHE A 58 -1.83 -1.22 -1.65
CA PHE A 58 -0.89 -1.47 -2.72
C PHE A 58 -1.38 -2.58 -3.65
N THR A 59 -0.76 -2.69 -4.81
CA THR A 59 -0.90 -3.82 -5.73
C THR A 59 0.42 -4.57 -5.86
N THR A 60 0.38 -5.87 -6.11
CA THR A 60 1.56 -6.74 -6.32
C THR A 60 1.22 -7.83 -7.33
N GLY A 61 2.22 -8.35 -8.06
CA GLY A 61 2.08 -9.54 -8.90
C GLY A 61 2.23 -10.85 -8.13
N GLN A 62 2.55 -10.81 -6.84
CA GLN A 62 2.66 -11.99 -5.99
C GLN A 62 1.30 -12.55 -5.59
N GLN A 63 1.25 -13.87 -5.36
CA GLN A 63 0.05 -14.57 -4.92
C GLN A 63 -0.27 -14.26 -3.46
N LEU A 64 -1.48 -13.77 -3.17
CA LEU A 64 -1.85 -13.34 -1.82
C LEU A 64 -2.03 -14.49 -0.82
N GLY A 65 -2.45 -15.68 -1.28
CA GLY A 65 -2.69 -16.82 -0.38
C GLY A 65 -1.46 -17.18 0.48
N PRO A 66 -0.31 -17.53 -0.14
CA PRO A 66 0.93 -17.79 0.57
C PRO A 66 1.41 -16.62 1.44
N LEU A 67 1.32 -15.38 0.93
CA LEU A 67 1.72 -14.18 1.68
C LEU A 67 0.90 -14.02 2.98
N PHE A 68 -0.41 -14.19 2.92
CA PHE A 68 -1.28 -14.05 4.10
C PHE A 68 -1.04 -15.17 5.11
N THR A 69 -0.76 -16.40 4.66
CA THR A 69 -0.37 -17.49 5.55
C THR A 69 0.93 -17.16 6.28
N GLU A 70 1.97 -16.73 5.54
CA GLU A 70 3.27 -16.39 6.10
C GLU A 70 3.20 -15.22 7.09
N TRP A 71 2.52 -14.13 6.72
CA TRP A 71 2.35 -12.97 7.60
C TRP A 71 1.63 -13.31 8.89
N ARG A 72 0.57 -14.13 8.82
CA ARG A 72 -0.15 -14.60 10.00
C ARG A 72 0.78 -15.37 10.94
N GLU A 73 1.51 -16.35 10.41
CA GLU A 73 2.44 -17.16 11.21
C GLU A 73 3.53 -16.31 11.87
N LYS A 74 4.07 -15.32 11.14
CA LYS A 74 5.09 -14.40 11.69
C LYS A 74 4.52 -13.49 12.77
N LEU A 75 3.33 -12.92 12.56
CA LEU A 75 2.66 -12.09 13.57
C LEU A 75 2.36 -12.88 14.85
N GLU A 76 1.81 -14.10 14.71
CA GLU A 76 1.52 -14.98 15.84
C GLU A 76 2.82 -15.35 16.59
N THR A 77 3.88 -15.69 15.87
CA THR A 77 5.21 -16.01 16.43
C THR A 77 5.82 -14.81 17.16
N ALA A 78 5.59 -13.59 16.66
CA ALA A 78 6.07 -12.35 17.26
C ALA A 78 5.21 -11.84 18.43
N GLY A 79 4.17 -12.57 18.81
CA GLY A 79 3.33 -12.28 19.98
C GLY A 79 2.26 -11.22 19.75
N TYR A 80 1.88 -10.95 18.50
CA TYR A 80 0.63 -10.25 18.21
C TYR A 80 -0.56 -11.15 18.52
N ASP A 81 -1.66 -10.56 18.97
CA ASP A 81 -2.94 -11.27 19.10
C ASP A 81 -3.63 -11.26 17.74
N VAL A 82 -3.63 -12.41 17.06
CA VAL A 82 -4.20 -12.56 15.70
C VAL A 82 -5.51 -13.34 15.78
N GLU A 83 -6.60 -12.73 15.27
CA GLU A 83 -7.91 -13.40 15.23
C GLU A 83 -7.86 -14.63 14.31
N ARG A 84 -8.52 -15.71 14.71
CA ARG A 84 -8.69 -16.90 13.86
C ARG A 84 -9.39 -16.51 12.55
N PRO A 85 -8.97 -17.10 11.39
CA PRO A 85 -9.64 -16.86 10.13
C PRO A 85 -11.14 -17.11 10.23
N ARG A 86 -11.95 -16.21 9.70
CA ARG A 86 -13.40 -16.41 9.61
C ARG A 86 -13.67 -17.34 8.44
N GLU A 87 -14.29 -18.49 8.71
CA GLU A 87 -14.60 -19.52 7.69
C GLU A 87 -15.50 -19.00 6.56
N THR A 88 -16.15 -17.84 6.75
CA THR A 88 -17.13 -17.26 5.82
C THR A 88 -16.58 -16.14 4.93
N THR A 89 -15.30 -15.78 5.03
CA THR A 89 -14.74 -14.70 4.21
C THR A 89 -14.27 -15.25 2.87
N ASP A 90 -14.85 -14.77 1.77
CA ASP A 90 -14.47 -15.16 0.40
C ASP A 90 -13.04 -14.74 0.01
N ARG A 91 -12.36 -13.97 0.87
CA ARG A 91 -11.05 -13.38 0.64
C ARG A 91 -10.14 -13.57 1.85
N PRO A 92 -8.82 -13.73 1.64
CA PRO A 92 -7.85 -13.73 2.72
C PRO A 92 -7.93 -12.44 3.56
N GLU A 93 -7.92 -12.63 4.89
CA GLU A 93 -7.96 -11.55 5.87
C GLU A 93 -7.10 -11.92 7.08
N ILE A 94 -6.39 -10.93 7.62
CA ILE A 94 -5.71 -10.99 8.91
C ILE A 94 -6.22 -9.84 9.75
N VAL A 95 -6.74 -10.13 10.95
CA VAL A 95 -7.08 -9.12 11.95
C VAL A 95 -6.21 -9.37 13.16
N PHE A 96 -5.55 -8.34 13.66
CA PHE A 96 -4.61 -8.48 14.76
C PHE A 96 -4.49 -7.21 15.62
N SER A 97 -3.89 -7.36 16.80
CA SER A 97 -3.58 -6.27 17.72
C SER A 97 -2.32 -6.57 18.54
N GLY A 98 -1.85 -5.58 19.30
CA GLY A 98 -0.69 -5.70 20.17
C GLY A 98 0.50 -4.82 19.75
N ARG A 99 1.51 -4.74 20.62
CA ARG A 99 2.79 -4.04 20.39
C ARG A 99 2.62 -2.59 19.86
N GLY A 100 1.66 -1.85 20.41
CA GLY A 100 1.38 -0.46 20.02
C GLY A 100 0.31 -0.30 18.94
N ILE A 101 -0.26 -1.40 18.44
CA ILE A 101 -1.43 -1.41 17.54
C ILE A 101 -2.66 -1.79 18.37
N GLU A 102 -3.65 -0.91 18.44
CA GLU A 102 -4.94 -1.20 19.09
C GLU A 102 -5.75 -2.18 18.24
N ASN A 103 -5.77 -1.97 16.93
CA ASN A 103 -6.40 -2.85 15.96
C ASN A 103 -5.77 -2.66 14.58
N ALA A 104 -5.54 -3.74 13.86
CA ALA A 104 -5.16 -3.72 12.46
C ALA A 104 -5.88 -4.81 11.66
N LYS A 105 -6.08 -4.53 10.38
CA LYS A 105 -6.71 -5.41 9.42
C LYS A 105 -5.97 -5.36 8.10
N ILE A 106 -5.64 -6.54 7.57
CA ILE A 106 -5.05 -6.75 6.25
C ILE A 106 -6.05 -7.54 5.43
N VAL A 107 -6.42 -7.05 4.25
CA VAL A 107 -7.38 -7.71 3.36
C VAL A 107 -6.91 -7.73 1.93
N ALA A 108 -7.19 -8.85 1.26
CA ALA A 108 -7.15 -8.92 -0.18
C ALA A 108 -8.36 -8.17 -0.77
N GLU A 109 -8.09 -7.27 -1.70
CA GLU A 109 -9.10 -6.51 -2.44
C GLU A 109 -9.11 -6.93 -3.92
N PRO A 110 -10.25 -6.75 -4.62
CA PRO A 110 -10.24 -6.91 -6.06
C PRO A 110 -9.33 -5.85 -6.69
N SER A 111 -8.40 -6.30 -7.54
CA SER A 111 -7.61 -5.42 -8.40
C SER A 111 -8.41 -5.05 -9.64
N ALA A 112 -8.28 -3.80 -10.09
CA ALA A 112 -8.83 -3.36 -11.38
C ALA A 112 -7.96 -3.84 -12.57
N ASP A 113 -6.67 -4.06 -12.32
CA ASP A 113 -5.70 -4.49 -13.32
C ASP A 113 -5.56 -6.02 -13.32
N THR A 114 -5.67 -6.59 -14.52
CA THR A 114 -5.46 -8.02 -14.74
C THR A 114 -3.98 -8.37 -14.57
N GLY A 115 -3.67 -9.21 -13.59
CA GLY A 115 -2.30 -9.70 -13.34
C GLY A 115 -1.65 -9.15 -12.08
N THR A 116 -2.30 -8.22 -11.38
CA THR A 116 -1.91 -7.82 -10.02
C THR A 116 -3.05 -8.09 -9.05
N GLU A 117 -2.72 -8.36 -7.80
CA GLU A 117 -3.67 -8.44 -6.70
C GLU A 117 -3.53 -7.19 -5.82
N ALA A 118 -4.63 -6.74 -5.22
CA ALA A 118 -4.62 -5.56 -4.35
C ALA A 118 -4.68 -5.98 -2.88
N VAL A 119 -3.93 -5.29 -2.02
CA VAL A 119 -3.93 -5.49 -0.57
C VAL A 119 -4.20 -4.15 0.11
N GLN A 120 -5.10 -4.14 1.08
CA GLN A 120 -5.32 -3.00 1.97
C GLN A 120 -4.92 -3.36 3.40
N LEU A 121 -4.22 -2.43 4.05
CA LEU A 121 -3.80 -2.46 5.44
C LEU A 121 -4.38 -1.25 6.15
N ASP A 122 -5.21 -1.49 7.15
CA ASP A 122 -5.76 -0.47 8.03
C ASP A 122 -5.26 -0.72 9.44
N ALA A 123 -4.86 0.34 10.16
CA ALA A 123 -4.47 0.24 11.56
C ALA A 123 -4.94 1.45 12.37
N THR A 124 -5.30 1.17 13.62
CA THR A 124 -5.43 2.15 14.69
C THR A 124 -4.29 1.91 15.69
N LEU A 125 -3.44 2.91 15.86
CA LEU A 125 -2.30 2.88 16.76
C LEU A 125 -2.70 3.30 18.17
N GLY A 126 -2.09 2.66 19.16
CA GLY A 126 -2.20 3.05 20.57
C GLY A 126 -1.60 4.43 20.81
N ARG A 127 -2.13 5.12 21.82
CA ARG A 127 -1.60 6.42 22.26
C ARG A 127 -0.44 6.29 23.23
#